data_AF-A0A0A9G421-F1
#
_entry.id   AF-A0A0A9G421-F1
#
_cell.length_a   1.000
_cell.length_b   1.000
_cell.length_c   1.000
_cell.angle_alpha   90.00
_cell.angle_beta   90.00
_cell.angle_gamma   90.00
#
_symmetry.space_group_name_H-M   'P 1'
#
loop_
_entity.id
_entity.type
_entity.pdbx_description
1 polymer ?
#
loop_
_entity_poly.entity_id
_entity_poly.type
_entity_poly.pdbx_seq_one_letter_code
_entity_poly.pdbx_strand_id
1 'polypeptide(L)'
;MGQIGQSLGYPPKSITTFVSLISIWNYAGRVTAGYASEAVMARYRFPRPLLLTAVLLLAGAGHVLIALGVSQSLYAASVIIGFCFGAQWPLVFAIISELFGLKYYSTLYNFGGMASPLGSYILNVLVAGRLYDAEADRQHNAGGGGGGRDKVCLGVECYKRSFLIITAATVLGALVSLVLVWRTWSFYKGDIYARFREGDTGEEGPDGRLPVDQQLRRPEGEEEEESAAVNGRKG
;
A
#
# COMPACT_ATOMS: atom_id res chain seq x y z
N MET A 1 -4.70 14.01 -2.82
CA MET A 1 -4.42 14.56 -4.17
C MET A 1 -5.25 15.78 -4.54
N GLY A 2 -6.53 15.90 -4.12
CA GLY A 2 -7.37 17.06 -4.44
C GLY A 2 -6.77 18.41 -4.05
N GLN A 3 -6.55 18.63 -2.74
CA GLN A 3 -5.98 19.89 -2.22
C GLN A 3 -4.55 20.15 -2.73
N ILE A 4 -3.74 19.09 -2.84
CA ILE A 4 -2.36 19.18 -3.37
C ILE A 4 -2.36 19.65 -4.84
N GLY A 5 -3.21 19.07 -5.69
CA GLY A 5 -3.31 19.46 -7.09
C GLY A 5 -3.82 20.91 -7.26
N GLN A 6 -4.76 21.33 -6.40
CA GLN A 6 -5.28 22.69 -6.41
C GLN A 6 -4.23 23.72 -5.98
N SER A 7 -3.44 23.43 -4.94
CA SER A 7 -2.35 24.30 -4.47
C SER A 7 -1.21 24.47 -5.49
N LEU A 8 -0.99 23.45 -6.33
CA LEU A 8 0.02 23.46 -7.39
C LEU A 8 -0.49 24.13 -8.68
N GLY A 9 -1.72 24.65 -8.68
CA GLY A 9 -2.31 25.37 -9.81
C GLY A 9 -2.78 24.47 -10.96
N TYR A 10 -2.94 23.16 -10.73
CA TYR A 10 -3.44 22.26 -11.78
C TYR A 10 -4.94 22.45 -12.02
N PRO A 11 -5.40 22.36 -13.28
CA PRO A 11 -6.82 22.43 -13.57
C PRO A 11 -7.54 21.21 -12.96
N PRO A 12 -8.81 21.37 -12.53
CA PRO A 12 -9.56 20.31 -11.84
C PRO A 12 -9.69 19.02 -12.67
N LYS A 13 -9.71 19.13 -14.01
CA LYS A 13 -9.67 17.98 -14.91
C LYS A 13 -8.39 17.13 -14.79
N SER A 14 -7.23 17.76 -14.57
CA SER A 14 -5.98 17.01 -14.36
C SER A 14 -5.94 16.35 -12.98
N ILE A 15 -6.51 17.01 -11.97
CA ILE A 15 -6.63 16.45 -10.61
C ILE A 15 -7.45 15.16 -10.61
N THR A 16 -8.59 15.15 -11.30
CA THR A 16 -9.42 13.93 -11.42
C THR A 16 -8.68 12.83 -12.19
N THR A 17 -7.92 13.16 -13.24
CA THR A 17 -7.07 12.19 -13.95
C THR A 17 -6.03 11.56 -13.02
N PHE A 18 -5.37 12.33 -12.15
CA PHE A 18 -4.41 11.77 -11.18
C PHE A 18 -5.06 10.79 -10.21
N VAL A 19 -6.28 11.10 -9.74
CA VAL A 19 -7.04 10.19 -8.87
C VAL A 19 -7.37 8.89 -9.61
N SER A 20 -7.81 8.96 -10.87
CA SER A 20 -8.07 7.76 -11.69
C SER A 20 -6.80 6.93 -11.92
N LEU A 21 -5.66 7.57 -12.20
CA LEU A 21 -4.38 6.89 -12.38
C LEU A 21 -3.96 6.13 -11.11
N ILE A 22 -4.12 6.75 -9.94
CA ILE A 22 -3.83 6.08 -8.66
C ILE A 22 -4.65 4.80 -8.53
N SER A 23 -5.96 4.84 -8.86
CA SER A 23 -6.82 3.65 -8.78
C SER A 23 -6.39 2.54 -9.75
N ILE A 24 -6.04 2.89 -10.99
CA ILE A 24 -5.57 1.92 -11.99
C ILE A 24 -4.26 1.25 -11.54
N TRP A 25 -3.29 2.07 -11.11
CA TRP A 25 -2.02 1.55 -10.64
C TRP A 25 -2.13 0.83 -9.30
N ASN A 26 -3.10 1.18 -8.46
CA ASN A 26 -3.42 0.41 -7.26
C ASN A 26 -3.87 -1.00 -7.59
N TYR A 27 -4.79 -1.14 -8.55
CA TYR A 27 -5.22 -2.45 -9.02
C TYR A 27 -4.04 -3.25 -9.61
N ALA A 28 -3.25 -2.63 -10.50
CA ALA A 28 -2.06 -3.26 -11.05
C ALA A 28 -1.07 -3.71 -9.96
N GLY A 29 -0.81 -2.87 -8.95
CA GLY A 29 0.04 -3.20 -7.82
C GLY A 29 -0.45 -4.39 -7.01
N ARG A 30 -1.78 -4.52 -6.80
CA ARG A 30 -2.38 -5.67 -6.12
C ARG A 30 -2.18 -6.97 -6.90
N VAL A 31 -2.44 -6.92 -8.20
CA VAL A 31 -2.28 -8.06 -9.11
C VAL A 31 -0.81 -8.46 -9.18
N THR A 32 0.09 -7.52 -9.47
CA THR A 32 1.51 -7.81 -9.55
C THR A 32 2.05 -8.33 -8.22
N ALA A 33 1.73 -7.73 -7.07
CA ALA A 33 2.22 -8.24 -5.79
C ALA A 33 1.63 -9.62 -5.45
N GLY A 34 0.35 -9.86 -5.75
CA GLY A 34 -0.27 -11.17 -5.56
C GLY A 34 0.44 -12.26 -6.37
N TYR A 35 0.49 -12.11 -7.69
CA TYR A 35 1.10 -13.10 -8.59
C TYR A 35 2.62 -13.15 -8.51
N ALA A 36 3.29 -11.99 -8.45
CA ALA A 36 4.75 -11.94 -8.38
C ALA A 36 5.25 -12.46 -7.02
N SER A 37 4.50 -12.34 -5.92
CA SER A 37 4.96 -12.91 -4.65
C SER A 37 5.09 -14.44 -4.72
N GLU A 38 4.17 -15.12 -5.42
CA GLU A 38 4.25 -16.56 -5.66
C GLU A 38 5.34 -16.91 -6.68
N ALA A 39 5.36 -16.21 -7.82
CA ALA A 39 6.30 -16.48 -8.92
C ALA A 39 7.76 -16.17 -8.56
N VAL A 40 8.01 -15.08 -7.82
CA VAL A 40 9.36 -14.67 -7.39
C VAL A 40 9.87 -15.57 -6.27
N MET A 41 9.01 -16.04 -5.36
CA MET A 41 9.42 -17.07 -4.40
C MET A 41 9.79 -18.38 -5.09
N ALA A 42 9.00 -18.82 -6.09
CA ALA A 42 9.27 -20.04 -6.85
C ALA A 42 10.55 -19.96 -7.69
N ARG A 43 10.88 -18.79 -8.27
CA ARG A 43 11.97 -18.64 -9.23
C ARG A 43 13.28 -18.09 -8.62
N TYR A 44 13.21 -17.20 -7.62
CA TYR A 44 14.36 -16.38 -7.21
C TYR A 44 14.77 -16.48 -5.73
N ARG A 45 14.14 -17.33 -4.90
CA ARG A 45 14.47 -17.49 -3.46
C ARG A 45 14.47 -16.17 -2.65
N PHE A 46 13.72 -15.16 -3.09
CA PHE A 46 13.66 -13.88 -2.39
C PHE A 46 12.60 -13.90 -1.27
N PRO A 47 12.95 -13.52 -0.02
CA PRO A 47 11.99 -13.46 1.07
C PRO A 47 10.97 -12.33 0.82
N ARG A 48 9.67 -12.60 0.96
CA ARG A 48 8.58 -11.61 0.76
C ARG A 48 8.77 -10.29 1.53
N PRO A 49 9.31 -10.27 2.76
CA PRO A 49 9.66 -9.03 3.46
C PRO A 49 10.65 -8.12 2.71
N LEU A 50 11.49 -8.69 1.84
CA LEU A 50 12.43 -7.93 1.01
C LEU A 50 11.70 -7.26 -0.17
N LEU A 51 10.70 -7.92 -0.76
CA LEU A 51 9.78 -7.27 -1.71
C LEU A 51 9.03 -6.11 -1.05
N LEU A 52 8.55 -6.30 0.18
CA LEU A 52 7.90 -5.22 0.94
C LEU A 52 8.87 -4.04 1.14
N THR A 53 10.12 -4.31 1.51
CA THR A 53 11.14 -3.27 1.68
C THR A 53 11.42 -2.52 0.37
N ALA A 54 11.51 -3.22 -0.76
CA ALA A 54 11.68 -2.61 -2.08
C ALA A 54 10.48 -1.71 -2.46
N VAL A 55 9.26 -2.16 -2.17
CA VAL A 55 8.04 -1.36 -2.38
C VAL A 55 8.04 -0.11 -1.50
N LEU A 56 8.46 -0.20 -0.24
CA LEU A 56 8.55 0.97 0.65
C LEU A 56 9.60 1.98 0.17
N LEU A 57 10.76 1.52 -0.34
CA LEU A 57 11.78 2.40 -0.90
C LEU A 57 11.28 3.09 -2.17
N LEU A 58 10.58 2.36 -3.04
CA LEU A 58 9.96 2.91 -4.23
C LEU A 58 8.86 3.93 -3.88
N ALA A 59 8.07 3.66 -2.84
CA ALA A 59 7.10 4.61 -2.30
C ALA A 59 7.81 5.87 -1.77
N GLY A 60 8.93 5.72 -1.05
CA GLY A 60 9.76 6.84 -0.59
C GLY A 60 10.23 7.73 -1.76
N ALA A 61 10.69 7.13 -2.86
CA ALA A 61 11.06 7.87 -4.06
C ALA A 61 9.86 8.64 -4.65
N GLY A 62 8.66 8.05 -4.65
CA GLY A 62 7.42 8.73 -5.05
C GLY A 62 7.09 9.96 -4.19
N HIS A 63 7.28 9.89 -2.87
CA HIS A 63 7.06 11.04 -1.97
C HIS A 63 8.10 12.15 -2.19
N VAL A 64 9.38 11.80 -2.37
CA VAL A 64 10.44 12.77 -2.69
C VAL A 64 10.13 13.46 -4.03
N LEU A 65 9.64 12.72 -5.02
CA LEU A 65 9.30 13.26 -6.33
C LEU A 65 8.20 14.33 -6.25
N ILE A 66 7.24 14.19 -5.33
CA ILE A 66 6.25 15.24 -5.03
C ILE A 66 6.90 16.43 -4.33
N ALA A 67 7.79 16.19 -3.37
CA ALA A 67 8.49 17.26 -2.65
C ALA A 67 9.34 18.15 -3.55
N LEU A 68 9.89 17.60 -4.65
CA LEU A 68 10.67 18.35 -5.63
C LEU A 68 9.82 19.24 -6.55
N GLY A 69 8.51 18.98 -6.67
CA GLY A 69 7.57 19.87 -7.35
C GLY A 69 7.86 20.22 -8.81
N VAL A 70 8.65 19.40 -9.52
CA VAL A 70 8.99 19.62 -10.93
C VAL A 70 7.73 19.44 -11.80
N SER A 71 7.59 20.23 -12.86
CA SER A 71 6.51 20.06 -13.85
C SER A 71 6.48 18.60 -14.36
N GLN A 72 5.30 17.94 -14.30
CA GLN A 72 5.05 16.51 -14.60
C GLN A 72 5.39 15.50 -13.49
N SER A 73 6.00 15.92 -12.37
CA SER A 73 6.37 15.00 -11.28
C SER A 73 5.14 14.33 -10.63
N LEU A 74 4.00 15.02 -10.60
CA LEU A 74 2.75 14.49 -10.05
C LEU A 74 2.19 13.29 -10.83
N TYR A 75 2.40 13.23 -12.15
CA TYR A 75 1.96 12.10 -12.96
C TYR A 75 2.75 10.85 -12.56
N ALA A 76 4.09 10.94 -12.62
CA ALA A 76 4.98 9.86 -12.21
C ALA A 76 4.77 9.46 -10.74
N ALA A 77 4.60 10.43 -9.83
CA ALA A 77 4.33 10.15 -8.44
C ALA A 77 2.98 9.44 -8.22
N SER A 78 1.94 9.80 -8.97
CA SER A 78 0.63 9.13 -8.90
C SER A 78 0.72 7.66 -9.31
N VAL A 79 1.49 7.37 -10.37
CA VAL A 79 1.77 6.00 -10.84
C VAL A 79 2.52 5.20 -9.77
N ILE A 80 3.65 5.75 -9.30
CA ILE A 80 4.53 5.09 -8.33
C ILE A 80 3.80 4.83 -7.01
N ILE A 81 3.16 5.85 -6.44
CA ILE A 81 2.46 5.75 -5.15
C ILE A 81 1.23 4.84 -5.28
N GLY A 82 0.49 4.94 -6.38
CA GLY A 82 -0.65 4.05 -6.66
C GLY A 82 -0.23 2.58 -6.67
N PHE A 83 0.82 2.25 -7.43
CA PHE A 83 1.38 0.90 -7.49
C PHE A 83 1.87 0.40 -6.13
N CYS A 84 2.67 1.20 -5.43
CA CYS A 84 3.22 0.81 -4.13
C CYS A 84 2.11 0.57 -3.10
N PHE A 85 1.11 1.46 -3.04
CA PHE A 85 -0.04 1.31 -2.15
C PHE A 85 -0.85 0.05 -2.48
N GLY A 86 -0.95 -0.31 -3.77
CA GLY A 86 -1.61 -1.54 -4.21
C GLY A 86 -0.86 -2.79 -3.81
N ALA A 87 0.47 -2.78 -3.97
CA ALA A 87 1.34 -3.90 -3.65
C ALA A 87 1.48 -4.17 -2.15
N GLN A 88 1.35 -3.14 -1.31
CA GLN A 88 1.58 -3.25 0.12
C GLN A 88 0.58 -4.17 0.82
N TRP A 89 -0.72 -4.12 0.47
CA TRP A 89 -1.75 -4.92 1.14
C TRP A 89 -1.57 -6.44 0.94
N PRO A 90 -1.43 -6.96 -0.29
CA PRO A 90 -1.16 -8.38 -0.50
C PRO A 90 0.11 -8.87 0.20
N LEU A 91 1.17 -8.05 0.21
CA LEU A 91 2.42 -8.38 0.88
C LEU A 91 2.24 -8.47 2.40
N VAL A 92 1.53 -7.52 3.01
CA VAL A 92 1.23 -7.53 4.46
C VAL A 92 0.41 -8.77 4.83
N PHE A 93 -0.62 -9.11 4.05
CA PHE A 93 -1.42 -10.32 4.26
C PHE A 93 -0.56 -11.59 4.23
N ALA A 94 0.27 -11.73 3.20
CA ALA A 94 1.16 -12.88 3.09
C ALA A 94 2.13 -12.97 4.27
N ILE A 95 2.78 -11.86 4.63
CA ILE A 95 3.75 -11.80 5.73
C ILE A 95 3.12 -12.17 7.08
N ILE A 96 1.91 -11.69 7.38
CA ILE A 96 1.21 -12.05 8.62
C ILE A 96 0.91 -13.55 8.64
N SER A 97 0.42 -14.11 7.52
CA SER A 97 0.12 -15.55 7.44
C SER A 97 1.37 -16.43 7.55
N GLU A 98 2.51 -16.00 7.03
CA GLU A 98 3.78 -16.73 7.09
C GLU A 98 4.42 -16.67 8.50
N LEU A 99 4.40 -15.51 9.16
CA LEU A 99 5.08 -15.31 10.44
C LEU A 99 4.29 -15.81 11.65
N PHE A 100 2.97 -15.62 11.64
CA PHE A 100 2.12 -15.87 12.81
C PHE A 100 1.12 -17.01 12.59
N GLY A 101 1.02 -17.50 11.36
CA GLY A 101 0.02 -18.51 10.98
C GLY A 101 -1.41 -17.96 10.96
N LEU A 102 -2.37 -18.84 10.66
CA LEU A 102 -3.77 -18.47 10.47
C LEU A 102 -4.57 -18.32 11.78
N LYS A 103 -4.06 -18.84 12.90
CA LYS A 103 -4.80 -18.94 14.18
C LYS A 103 -5.26 -17.59 14.74
N TYR A 104 -4.43 -16.56 14.65
CA TYR A 104 -4.75 -15.20 15.12
C TYR A 104 -4.66 -14.16 13.99
N TYR A 105 -4.72 -14.60 12.74
CA TYR A 105 -4.53 -13.76 11.57
C TYR A 105 -5.47 -12.55 11.54
N SER A 106 -6.77 -12.79 11.77
CA SER A 106 -7.77 -11.72 11.77
C SER A 106 -7.48 -10.68 12.86
N THR A 107 -7.09 -11.10 14.06
CA THR A 107 -6.76 -10.19 15.17
C THR A 107 -5.53 -9.35 14.86
N LEU A 108 -4.45 -9.97 14.36
CA LEU A 108 -3.22 -9.27 14.01
C LEU A 108 -3.44 -8.28 12.85
N TYR A 109 -4.20 -8.68 11.84
CA TYR A 109 -4.55 -7.81 10.73
C TYR A 109 -5.40 -6.62 11.19
N ASN A 110 -6.44 -6.84 12.00
CA ASN A 110 -7.27 -5.77 12.53
C ASN A 110 -6.47 -4.82 13.43
N PHE A 111 -5.56 -5.35 14.25
CA PHE A 111 -4.66 -4.53 15.06
C PHE A 111 -3.74 -3.65 14.20
N GLY A 112 -3.16 -4.22 13.14
CA GLY A 112 -2.42 -3.44 12.14
C GLY A 112 -3.31 -2.42 11.42
N GLY A 113 -4.57 -2.78 11.16
CA GLY A 113 -5.60 -1.91 10.59
C GLY A 113 -5.86 -0.67 11.44
N MET A 114 -5.85 -0.78 12.77
CA MET A 114 -5.99 0.37 13.69
C MET A 114 -4.86 1.39 13.57
N ALA A 115 -3.69 1.00 13.05
CA ALA A 115 -2.62 1.94 12.77
C ALA A 115 -2.98 2.92 11.63
N SER A 116 -3.88 2.53 10.70
CA SER A 116 -4.31 3.39 9.59
C SER A 116 -5.05 4.66 10.05
N PRO A 117 -6.13 4.59 10.86
CA PRO A 117 -6.81 5.80 11.34
C PRO A 117 -5.91 6.64 12.25
N LEU A 118 -5.09 6.01 13.11
CA LEU A 118 -4.16 6.73 13.97
C LEU A 118 -3.08 7.46 13.17
N GLY A 119 -2.47 6.78 12.19
CA GLY A 119 -1.48 7.35 11.29
C GLY A 119 -2.06 8.45 10.42
N SER A 120 -3.28 8.27 9.89
CA SER A 120 -4.00 9.29 9.14
C SER A 120 -4.25 10.53 10.01
N TYR A 121 -4.73 10.37 11.24
CA TYR A 121 -4.96 11.50 12.13
C TYR A 121 -3.66 12.27 12.44
N ILE A 122 -2.58 11.57 12.81
CA ILE A 122 -1.32 12.21 13.16
C ILE A 122 -0.67 12.86 11.93
N LEU A 123 -0.50 12.13 10.82
CA LEU A 123 0.25 12.62 9.68
C LEU A 123 -0.57 13.57 8.79
N ASN A 124 -1.86 13.32 8.60
CA ASN A 124 -2.70 14.15 7.74
C ASN A 124 -3.27 15.36 8.50
N VAL A 125 -3.88 15.15 9.67
CA VAL A 125 -4.55 16.23 10.40
C VAL A 125 -3.56 17.06 11.20
N LEU A 126 -2.74 16.43 12.05
CA LEU A 126 -1.84 17.16 12.93
C LEU A 126 -0.60 17.68 12.21
N VAL A 127 0.06 16.88 11.38
CA VAL A 127 1.27 17.32 10.68
C VAL A 127 0.92 18.10 9.42
N ALA A 128 0.29 17.47 8.43
CA ALA A 128 0.08 18.13 7.14
C ALA A 128 -0.86 19.34 7.24
N GLY A 129 -1.95 19.25 8.01
CA GLY A 129 -2.88 20.36 8.23
C GLY A 129 -2.21 21.57 8.91
N ARG A 130 -1.52 21.37 10.04
CA ARG A 130 -0.86 22.48 10.77
C ARG A 130 0.25 23.14 9.94
N LEU A 131 1.05 22.33 9.22
CA LEU A 131 2.12 22.87 8.38
C LEU A 131 1.55 23.66 7.19
N TYR A 132 0.47 23.18 6.59
CA TYR A 132 -0.22 23.86 5.50
C TYR A 132 -0.81 25.20 5.96
N ASP A 133 -1.55 25.20 7.09
CA ASP A 133 -2.16 26.40 7.65
C ASP A 133 -1.10 27.45 8.04
N ALA A 134 0.03 27.01 8.61
CA ALA A 134 1.13 27.91 8.98
C ALA A 134 1.78 28.58 7.76
N GLU A 135 1.96 27.85 6.65
CA GLU A 135 2.51 28.44 5.42
C GLU A 135 1.46 29.29 4.70
N ALA A 136 0.18 28.92 4.74
CA ALA A 136 -0.93 29.73 4.23
C ALA A 136 -1.01 31.10 4.93
N ASP A 137 -0.92 31.11 6.27
CA ASP A 137 -0.91 32.34 7.07
C ASP A 137 0.34 33.20 6.76
N ARG A 138 1.49 32.58 6.51
CA ARG A 138 2.72 33.28 6.11
C ARG A 138 2.60 33.95 4.74
N GLN A 139 2.04 33.27 3.75
CA GLN A 139 1.81 33.82 2.41
C GLN A 139 0.78 34.97 2.43
N HIS A 140 -0.26 34.84 3.26
CA HIS A 140 -1.28 35.87 3.43
C HIS A 140 -0.72 37.13 4.12
N ASN A 141 0.12 36.97 5.15
CA ASN A 141 0.72 38.10 5.88
C ASN A 141 1.84 38.82 5.11
N ALA A 142 2.46 38.18 4.11
CA ALA A 142 3.53 38.75 3.29
C ALA A 142 3.04 39.60 2.10
N GLY A 143 1.74 39.90 2.02
CA GLY A 143 1.17 40.82 1.01
C GLY A 143 0.83 40.19 -0.35
N GLY A 144 0.85 38.86 -0.48
CA GLY A 144 0.70 38.15 -1.75
C GLY A 144 -0.67 37.53 -2.06
N GLY A 145 -1.67 37.63 -1.18
CA GLY A 145 -2.97 36.97 -1.37
C GLY A 145 -4.14 37.88 -1.06
N GLY A 146 -4.87 38.31 -2.09
CA GLY A 146 -6.00 39.21 -1.96
C GLY A 146 -7.15 38.63 -1.14
N GLY A 147 -7.51 39.31 -0.05
CA GLY A 147 -8.87 39.62 0.46
C GLY A 147 -9.99 38.56 0.46
N GLY A 148 -9.72 37.28 0.24
CA GLY A 148 -10.71 36.20 0.19
C GLY A 148 -10.69 35.37 1.47
N ARG A 149 -11.86 34.95 1.95
CA ARG A 149 -12.05 34.13 3.16
C ARG A 149 -11.45 32.71 3.09
N ASP A 150 -10.81 32.34 1.98
CA ASP A 150 -10.27 31.01 1.74
C ASP A 150 -8.74 31.00 1.89
N LYS A 151 -8.25 30.40 2.97
CA LYS A 151 -6.81 30.19 3.25
C LYS A 151 -6.20 29.13 2.33
N VAL A 152 -6.13 29.40 1.04
CA VAL A 152 -5.49 28.48 0.07
C VAL A 152 -4.02 28.87 -0.09
N CYS A 153 -3.12 27.96 0.30
CA CYS A 153 -1.69 28.11 0.07
C CYS A 153 -1.37 27.70 -1.38
N LEU A 154 -0.59 28.52 -2.07
CA LEU A 154 -0.22 28.29 -3.47
C LEU A 154 1.28 27.97 -3.58
N GLY A 155 1.60 26.96 -4.39
CA GLY A 155 2.96 26.53 -4.69
C GLY A 155 3.44 25.29 -3.94
N VAL A 156 4.59 24.77 -4.36
CA VAL A 156 5.19 23.51 -3.87
C VAL A 156 5.58 23.61 -2.39
N GLU A 157 5.98 24.80 -1.95
CA GLU A 157 6.48 25.03 -0.59
C GLU A 157 5.40 24.77 0.48
N CYS A 158 4.12 24.88 0.14
CA CYS A 158 2.98 24.56 1.01
C CYS A 158 2.95 23.09 1.46
N TYR A 159 3.45 22.18 0.63
CA TYR A 159 3.38 20.73 0.87
C TYR A 159 4.75 20.07 1.02
N LYS A 160 5.83 20.73 0.58
CA LYS A 160 7.19 20.19 0.62
C LYS A 160 7.61 19.68 2.00
N ARG A 161 7.37 20.47 3.06
CA ARG A 161 7.71 20.08 4.44
C ARG A 161 6.91 18.85 4.90
N SER A 162 5.62 18.81 4.60
CA SER A 162 4.75 17.67 4.91
C SER A 162 5.21 16.40 4.19
N PHE A 163 5.53 16.49 2.90
CA PHE A 163 6.06 15.35 2.13
C PHE A 163 7.43 14.88 2.61
N LEU A 164 8.30 15.77 3.10
CA LEU A 164 9.57 15.37 3.71
C LEU A 164 9.36 14.57 5.00
N ILE A 165 8.42 14.98 5.86
CA ILE A 165 8.08 14.23 7.07
C ILE A 165 7.48 12.86 6.72
N ILE A 166 6.59 12.80 5.73
CA ILE A 166 6.01 11.53 5.25
C ILE A 166 7.10 10.63 4.66
N THR A 167 8.06 11.20 3.93
CA THR A 167 9.22 10.46 3.42
C THR A 167 10.04 9.88 4.56
N ALA A 168 10.35 10.69 5.59
CA ALA A 168 11.10 10.23 6.77
C ALA A 168 10.36 9.10 7.50
N ALA A 169 9.04 9.22 7.68
CA ALA A 169 8.22 8.16 8.27
C ALA A 169 8.23 6.87 7.41
N THR A 170 8.20 7.02 6.08
CA THR A 170 8.27 5.89 5.14
C THR A 170 9.65 5.20 5.20
N VAL A 171 10.73 5.96 5.30
CA VAL A 171 12.10 5.44 5.47
C VAL A 171 12.24 4.71 6.81
N LEU A 172 11.69 5.26 7.90
CA LEU A 172 11.65 4.57 9.19
C LEU A 172 10.88 3.23 9.07
N GLY A 173 9.74 3.23 8.38
CA GLY A 173 9.01 2.00 8.07
C GLY A 173 9.84 0.99 7.27
N ALA A 174 10.60 1.45 6.28
CA ALA A 174 11.50 0.62 5.50
C ALA A 174 12.64 0.03 6.36
N LEU A 175 13.19 0.82 7.28
CA LEU A 175 14.21 0.36 8.24
C LEU A 175 13.63 -0.70 9.19
N VAL A 176 12.43 -0.50 9.74
CA VAL A 176 11.77 -1.50 10.59
C VAL A 176 11.51 -2.80 9.80
N SER A 177 11.07 -2.69 8.54
CA SER A 177 10.92 -3.83 7.64
C SER A 177 12.25 -4.56 7.41
N LEU A 178 13.34 -3.81 7.20
CA LEU A 178 14.68 -4.37 7.04
C LEU A 178 15.17 -5.09 8.30
N VAL A 179 14.90 -4.53 9.49
CA VAL A 179 15.20 -5.17 10.78
C VAL A 179 14.39 -6.46 10.94
N LEU A 180 13.12 -6.46 10.54
CA LEU A 180 12.27 -7.66 10.49
C LEU A 180 12.85 -8.72 9.54
N VAL A 181 13.32 -8.33 8.36
CA VAL A 181 14.01 -9.24 7.41
C VAL A 181 15.25 -9.83 8.08
N TRP A 182 16.07 -9.01 8.73
CA TRP A 182 17.30 -9.46 9.37
C TRP A 182 17.04 -10.42 10.53
N ARG A 183 16.00 -10.14 11.34
CA ARG A 183 15.60 -11.00 12.46
C ARG A 183 14.96 -12.31 12.00
N THR A 184 14.15 -12.27 10.95
CA THR A 184 13.49 -13.45 10.38
C THR A 184 14.40 -14.23 9.43
N TRP A 185 15.59 -13.71 9.12
CA TRP A 185 16.58 -14.37 8.28
C TRP A 185 17.01 -15.75 8.82
N SER A 186 17.04 -15.92 10.14
CA SER A 186 17.31 -17.23 10.78
C SER A 186 16.15 -18.23 10.58
N PHE A 187 14.91 -17.75 10.50
CA PHE A 187 13.72 -18.58 10.27
C PHE A 187 13.61 -18.95 8.79
N TYR A 188 13.78 -17.97 7.89
CA TYR A 188 13.81 -18.20 6.44
C TYR A 188 14.96 -19.12 6.02
N LYS A 189 16.15 -19.07 6.64
CA LYS A 189 17.21 -20.06 6.36
C LYS A 189 16.80 -21.50 6.68
N GLY A 190 16.02 -21.74 7.73
CA GLY A 190 15.57 -23.09 8.07
C GLY A 190 14.49 -23.60 7.12
N ASP A 191 13.48 -22.76 6.84
CA ASP A 191 12.28 -23.16 6.10
C ASP A 191 12.50 -23.18 4.57
N ILE A 192 13.35 -22.28 4.04
CA ILE A 192 13.83 -22.34 2.66
C ILE A 192 14.59 -23.66 2.45
N TYR A 193 15.59 -23.99 3.28
CA TYR A 193 16.36 -25.23 3.11
C TYR A 193 15.50 -26.50 3.31
N ALA A 194 14.53 -26.48 4.22
CA ALA A 194 13.63 -27.62 4.45
C ALA A 194 12.67 -27.88 3.28
N ARG A 195 11.99 -26.84 2.75
CA ARG A 195 11.13 -26.98 1.57
C ARG A 195 11.89 -27.38 0.31
N PHE A 196 13.15 -26.95 0.16
CA PHE A 196 13.98 -27.39 -0.95
C PHE A 196 14.45 -28.84 -0.80
N ARG A 197 14.70 -29.34 0.42
CA ARG A 197 15.02 -30.76 0.63
C ARG A 197 13.85 -31.68 0.26
N GLU A 198 12.61 -31.26 0.55
CA GLU A 198 11.42 -31.99 0.13
C GLU A 198 11.17 -31.89 -1.39
N GLY A 199 11.51 -30.76 -2.01
CA GLY A 199 11.45 -30.58 -3.47
C GLY A 199 12.54 -31.30 -4.27
N ASP A 200 13.71 -31.56 -3.67
CA ASP A 200 14.85 -32.27 -4.29
C ASP A 200 14.79 -33.79 -4.05
N THR A 201 13.98 -34.26 -3.08
CA THR A 201 13.64 -35.69 -2.93
C THR A 201 12.50 -36.14 -3.84
N GLY A 202 11.97 -35.25 -4.68
CA GLY A 202 11.17 -35.63 -5.85
C GLY A 202 12.08 -36.15 -6.96
N GLU A 203 12.86 -37.20 -6.67
CA GLU A 203 13.62 -37.92 -7.70
C GLU A 203 12.67 -38.39 -8.80
N GLU A 204 13.16 -38.21 -10.03
CA GLU A 204 12.54 -38.54 -11.29
C GLU A 204 11.99 -39.98 -11.31
N GLY A 205 10.67 -40.13 -11.20
CA GLY A 205 9.97 -41.34 -11.60
C GLY A 205 9.76 -41.34 -13.11
N PRO A 206 10.10 -42.41 -13.86
CA PRO A 206 9.97 -42.46 -15.31
C PRO A 206 8.52 -42.74 -15.69
N ASP A 207 7.62 -41.77 -15.51
CA ASP A 207 6.37 -41.74 -16.28
C ASP A 207 5.70 -40.36 -16.20
N GLY A 208 5.63 -39.69 -17.36
CA GLY A 208 5.14 -38.32 -17.51
C GLY A 208 3.62 -38.19 -17.33
N ARG A 209 3.12 -38.32 -16.09
CA ARG A 209 1.73 -37.99 -15.73
C ARG A 209 1.68 -37.05 -14.53
N LEU A 210 1.14 -35.85 -14.76
CA LEU A 210 0.67 -34.96 -13.70
C LEU A 210 -0.39 -35.70 -12.84
N PRO A 211 -0.31 -35.68 -11.50
CA PRO A 211 -1.43 -36.12 -10.69
C PRO A 211 -2.55 -35.07 -10.74
N VAL A 212 -3.56 -35.38 -11.55
CA VAL A 212 -4.94 -34.95 -11.36
C VAL A 212 -5.44 -35.65 -10.10
N ASP A 213 -5.69 -34.90 -9.01
CA ASP A 213 -6.82 -35.08 -8.09
C ASP A 213 -6.54 -34.46 -6.71
N GLN A 214 -7.08 -33.26 -6.46
CA GLN A 214 -7.83 -33.01 -5.23
C GLN A 214 -8.80 -31.83 -5.41
N GLN A 215 -9.72 -32.00 -6.35
CA GLN A 215 -10.88 -31.12 -6.50
C GLN A 215 -12.14 -31.97 -6.38
N LEU A 216 -12.41 -32.51 -5.18
CA LEU A 216 -13.74 -33.04 -4.86
C LEU A 216 -14.00 -33.09 -3.34
N ARG A 217 -14.46 -31.97 -2.77
CA ARG A 217 -15.58 -31.96 -1.82
C ARG A 217 -16.12 -30.53 -1.65
N ARG A 218 -17.05 -30.16 -2.54
CA ARG A 218 -18.07 -29.15 -2.29
C ARG A 218 -19.28 -29.91 -1.71
N PRO A 219 -19.82 -29.56 -0.53
CA PRO A 219 -21.24 -29.75 -0.30
C PRO A 219 -21.97 -28.58 -0.95
N GLU A 220 -22.82 -28.91 -1.92
CA GLU A 220 -23.88 -28.04 -2.40
C GLU A 220 -24.93 -27.87 -1.30
N GLY A 221 -25.34 -26.63 -1.06
CA GLY A 221 -26.47 -26.30 -0.19
C GLY A 221 -26.34 -24.88 0.36
N GLU A 222 -27.35 -24.05 0.07
CA GLU A 222 -27.59 -22.71 0.62
C GLU A 222 -26.98 -21.51 -0.14
N GLU A 223 -27.23 -21.43 -1.44
CA GLU A 223 -27.58 -20.16 -2.09
C GLU A 223 -29.05 -20.24 -2.50
N GLU A 224 -29.96 -19.62 -1.73
CA GLU A 224 -31.24 -19.00 -2.14
C GLU A 224 -32.22 -18.89 -0.96
N GLU A 225 -32.11 -17.82 -0.17
CA GLU A 225 -33.17 -17.13 0.60
C GLU A 225 -32.41 -16.04 1.38
N GLU A 226 -32.63 -14.73 1.27
CA GLU A 226 -33.88 -14.01 1.27
C GLU A 226 -33.56 -12.53 0.91
N SER A 227 -33.63 -12.17 -0.37
CA SER A 227 -33.67 -10.75 -0.82
C SER A 227 -35.09 -10.35 -1.23
N ALA A 228 -36.13 -11.00 -0.67
CA ALA A 228 -37.52 -10.75 -1.03
C ALA A 228 -38.45 -10.83 0.19
N ALA A 229 -38.39 -9.85 1.09
CA ALA A 229 -39.49 -9.54 1.99
C ALA A 229 -39.57 -8.04 2.31
N VAL A 230 -39.66 -7.21 1.26
CA VAL A 230 -40.45 -5.98 1.35
C VAL A 230 -41.91 -6.42 1.44
N ASN A 231 -42.55 -6.33 2.61
CA ASN A 231 -43.91 -5.79 2.84
C ASN A 231 -44.53 -6.27 4.20
N GLY A 232 -45.10 -5.33 4.97
CA GLY A 232 -46.11 -5.60 6.03
C GLY A 232 -45.55 -5.80 7.45
N ARG A 233 -45.58 -4.84 8.39
CA ARG A 233 -46.69 -4.10 9.03
C ARG A 233 -47.51 -4.93 10.04
N LYS A 234 -47.49 -4.43 11.29
CA LYS A 234 -48.46 -4.51 12.40
C LYS A 234 -48.57 -5.81 13.22
N GLY A 235 -48.24 -5.63 14.51
CA GLY A 235 -48.70 -6.38 15.68
C GLY A 235 -48.35 -5.55 16.89
#